data_AF-A0A353N629-F1
#
_entry.id   AF-A0A353N629-F1
#
_cell.length_a   1.000
_cell.length_b   1.000
_cell.length_c   1.000
_cell.angle_alpha   90.00
_cell.angle_beta   90.00
_cell.angle_gamma   90.00
#
_symmetry.space_group_name_H-M   'P 1'
#
loop_
_entity.id
_entity.type
_entity.pdbx_description
1 polymer ?
#
loop_
_entity_poly.entity_id
_entity_poly.type
_entity_poly.pdbx_seq_one_letter_code
_entity_poly.pdbx_strand_id
1 'polypeptide(L)'
;CIFWLMAPFKNPVMIFAIGGKGLRYTLTLFQHFGKVLNNLLAFSLMGVVIPTGLLLFFAFFCLLAHLFFRTRTGLAMIATGANPLYASSSGINIRAMRYTSIILSNVLAAIGAIVYAQSYGFLQLYTAPLYAAFPAVAAALIGGATLKKATVSQIIVGTILFQTLLTIALPVTQTA
;
A
#
# COMPACT_ATOMS: atom_id res chain seq x y z
N CYS A 1 8.98 -11.20 19.16
CA CYS A 1 10.03 -10.15 19.22
C CYS A 1 11.39 -10.66 19.69
N ILE A 2 11.49 -11.74 20.49
CA ILE A 2 12.78 -12.24 21.03
C ILE A 2 13.78 -12.68 19.95
N PHE A 3 13.28 -13.26 18.86
CA PHE A 3 14.11 -13.78 17.76
C PHE A 3 14.94 -12.68 17.06
N TRP A 4 14.33 -11.52 16.79
CA TRP A 4 14.99 -10.37 16.13
C TRP A 4 16.02 -9.64 17.03
N LEU A 5 16.06 -9.98 18.32
CA LEU A 5 17.08 -9.53 19.27
C LEU A 5 18.27 -10.51 19.35
N MET A 6 18.01 -11.81 19.15
CA MET A 6 19.00 -12.89 19.29
C MET A 6 19.66 -13.31 17.97
N ALA A 7 19.05 -13.00 16.82
CA ALA A 7 19.62 -13.34 15.52
C ALA A 7 20.94 -12.58 15.26
N PRO A 8 22.00 -13.26 14.78
CA PRO A 8 23.30 -12.66 14.56
C PRO A 8 23.30 -11.81 13.27
N PHE A 9 22.89 -10.55 13.38
CA PHE A 9 23.01 -9.58 12.29
C PHE A 9 24.47 -9.14 12.16
N LYS A 10 25.10 -9.44 11.01
CA LYS A 10 26.50 -9.07 10.71
C LYS A 10 26.65 -7.69 10.06
N ASN A 11 25.55 -7.06 9.62
CA ASN A 11 25.60 -5.78 8.90
C ASN A 11 25.45 -4.59 9.88
N PRO A 12 26.45 -3.68 9.96
CA PRO A 12 26.46 -2.56 10.91
C PRO A 12 25.32 -1.54 10.69
N VAL A 13 24.67 -1.53 9.52
CA VAL A 13 23.52 -0.66 9.22
C VAL A 13 22.25 -1.14 9.92
N MET A 14 22.16 -2.43 10.25
CA MET A 14 20.96 -3.07 10.78
C MET A 14 20.95 -3.20 12.32
N ILE A 15 22.10 -3.01 12.97
CA ILE A 15 22.27 -3.19 14.41
C ILE A 15 22.04 -1.85 15.13
N PHE A 16 21.40 -1.85 16.32
CA PHE A 16 21.24 -0.65 17.14
C PHE A 16 22.56 0.12 17.30
N ALA A 17 22.52 1.45 17.11
CA ALA A 17 23.68 2.33 17.23
C ALA A 17 24.28 2.33 18.66
N ILE A 18 23.46 2.06 19.67
CA ILE A 18 23.85 1.92 21.08
C ILE A 18 23.51 0.49 21.50
N GLY A 19 24.53 -0.31 21.84
CA GLY A 19 24.36 -1.64 22.43
C GLY A 19 24.76 -2.84 21.56
N GLY A 20 24.99 -2.67 20.25
CA GLY A 20 25.64 -3.69 19.39
C GLY A 20 24.89 -5.03 19.22
N LYS A 21 23.68 -5.18 19.77
CA LYS A 21 22.84 -6.37 19.67
C LYS A 21 21.40 -5.99 19.31
N GLY A 22 20.77 -6.77 18.43
CA GLY A 22 19.40 -6.59 17.99
C GLY A 22 19.20 -5.66 16.79
N LEU A 23 18.08 -5.86 16.10
CA LEU A 23 17.70 -5.17 14.87
C LEU A 23 17.06 -3.80 15.16
N ARG A 24 17.53 -2.72 14.50
CA ARG A 24 16.97 -1.36 14.65
C ARG A 24 15.47 -1.32 14.39
N TYR A 25 14.77 -0.38 15.04
CA TYR A 25 13.35 -0.16 14.81
C TYR A 25 13.06 0.46 13.43
N THR A 26 13.96 1.32 12.95
CA THR A 26 13.96 1.92 11.62
C THR A 26 15.28 1.65 10.90
N LEU A 27 15.17 1.11 9.68
CA LEU A 27 16.27 0.95 8.76
C LEU A 27 16.13 2.01 7.67
N THR A 28 17.05 2.96 7.62
CA THR A 28 17.08 3.95 6.54
C THR A 28 17.55 3.28 5.25
N LEU A 29 16.73 3.35 4.20
CA LEU A 29 17.00 2.75 2.88
C LEU A 29 17.84 3.68 1.97
N PHE A 30 18.29 4.80 2.53
CA PHE A 30 18.86 5.95 1.83
C PHE A 30 20.06 5.65 0.91
N GLN A 31 20.86 4.61 1.20
CA GLN A 31 22.09 4.33 0.44
C GLN A 31 21.93 3.32 -0.72
N HIS A 32 20.82 2.57 -0.82
CA HIS A 32 20.70 1.51 -1.85
C HIS A 32 19.34 1.41 -2.56
N PHE A 33 18.22 1.70 -1.90
CA PHE A 33 16.87 1.49 -2.48
C PHE A 33 15.91 2.66 -2.23
N GLY A 34 16.36 3.78 -1.68
CA GLY A 34 15.50 4.94 -1.49
C GLY A 34 15.16 5.63 -2.81
N LYS A 35 13.88 5.98 -3.01
CA LYS A 35 13.40 6.82 -4.11
C LYS A 35 13.67 6.32 -5.55
N VAL A 36 13.94 5.04 -5.77
CA VAL A 36 14.17 4.51 -7.14
C VAL A 36 12.97 4.81 -8.03
N LEU A 37 11.75 4.58 -7.53
CA LEU A 37 10.51 4.87 -8.26
C LEU A 37 10.18 6.37 -8.36
N ASN A 38 10.61 7.18 -7.38
CA ASN A 38 10.43 8.63 -7.39
C ASN A 38 11.41 9.33 -8.35
N ASN A 39 12.58 8.74 -8.57
CA ASN A 39 13.64 9.26 -9.44
C ASN A 39 13.57 8.66 -10.86
N LEU A 40 12.92 7.51 -11.06
CA LEU A 40 12.60 6.99 -12.38
C LEU A 40 11.62 7.98 -13.03
N LEU A 41 12.11 8.76 -14.01
CA LEU A 41 11.33 9.69 -14.82
C LEU A 41 10.93 11.03 -14.16
N ALA A 42 11.54 11.42 -13.03
CA ALA A 42 11.27 12.71 -12.39
C ALA A 42 11.38 13.88 -13.39
N PHE A 43 10.25 14.54 -13.65
CA PHE A 43 10.19 15.70 -14.54
C PHE A 43 10.06 16.96 -13.67
N SER A 44 11.02 17.88 -13.81
CA SER A 44 10.95 19.19 -13.15
C SER A 44 10.15 20.13 -14.06
N LEU A 45 8.99 20.57 -13.59
CA LEU A 45 8.25 21.66 -14.22
C LEU A 45 8.07 22.77 -13.18
N MET A 46 8.53 23.98 -13.50
CA MET A 46 8.41 25.19 -12.67
C MET A 46 8.88 25.03 -11.20
N GLY A 47 10.01 24.36 -10.96
CA GLY A 47 10.63 24.29 -9.62
C GLY A 47 10.02 23.26 -8.67
N VAL A 48 9.02 22.48 -9.11
CA VAL A 48 8.45 21.36 -8.35
C VAL A 48 8.89 20.04 -9.01
N VAL A 49 9.53 19.17 -8.24
CA VAL A 49 9.90 17.82 -8.69
C VAL A 49 8.68 16.93 -8.54
N ILE A 50 8.00 16.62 -9.66
CA ILE A 50 6.87 15.69 -9.66
C ILE A 50 7.44 14.27 -9.81
N PRO A 51 7.22 13.37 -8.84
CA PRO A 51 7.61 11.96 -8.95
C PRO A 51 6.63 11.24 -9.89
N THR A 52 6.76 11.51 -11.19
CA THR A 52 5.95 10.93 -12.27
C THR A 52 6.05 9.40 -12.31
N GLY A 53 7.19 8.82 -11.94
CA GLY A 53 7.38 7.36 -11.88
C GLY A 53 6.47 6.67 -10.86
N LEU A 54 6.30 7.25 -9.68
CA LEU A 54 5.37 6.75 -8.66
C LEU A 54 3.91 6.89 -9.13
N LEU A 55 3.56 8.03 -9.72
CA LEU A 55 2.21 8.28 -10.24
C LEU A 55 1.87 7.33 -11.39
N LEU A 56 2.81 7.08 -12.30
CA LEU A 56 2.63 6.15 -13.43
C LEU A 56 2.51 4.72 -12.93
N PHE A 57 3.32 4.31 -11.95
CA PHE A 57 3.20 3.00 -11.32
C PHE A 57 1.84 2.82 -10.63
N PHE A 58 1.40 3.83 -9.87
CA PHE A 58 0.07 3.82 -9.25
C PHE A 58 -1.05 3.73 -10.31
N ALA A 59 -0.97 4.55 -11.36
CA ALA A 59 -1.93 4.53 -12.46
C ALA A 59 -1.96 3.18 -13.18
N PHE A 60 -0.80 2.53 -13.36
CA PHE A 60 -0.68 1.20 -13.94
C PHE A 60 -1.39 0.15 -13.09
N PHE A 61 -1.17 0.12 -11.77
CA PHE A 61 -1.86 -0.82 -10.88
C PHE A 61 -3.37 -0.55 -10.79
N CYS A 62 -3.76 0.72 -10.79
CA CYS A 62 -5.15 1.15 -10.87
C CYS A 62 -5.83 0.62 -12.16
N LEU A 63 -5.17 0.75 -13.31
CA LEU A 63 -5.65 0.22 -14.60
C LEU A 63 -5.74 -1.30 -14.57
N LEU A 64 -4.73 -1.98 -14.03
CA LEU A 64 -4.70 -3.44 -13.93
C LEU A 64 -5.84 -3.95 -13.05
N ALA A 65 -6.08 -3.32 -11.88
CA ALA A 65 -7.21 -3.65 -11.02
C ALA A 65 -8.55 -3.43 -11.73
N HIS A 66 -8.70 -2.30 -12.43
CA HIS A 66 -9.92 -2.01 -13.21
C HIS A 66 -10.18 -3.03 -14.31
N LEU A 67 -9.13 -3.45 -15.03
CA LEU A 67 -9.22 -4.49 -16.05
C LEU A 67 -9.54 -5.85 -15.43
N PHE A 68 -8.90 -6.20 -14.31
CA PHE A 68 -9.12 -7.45 -13.59
C PHE A 68 -10.59 -7.61 -13.19
N PHE A 69 -11.23 -6.57 -12.66
CA PHE A 69 -12.65 -6.63 -12.30
C PHE A 69 -13.61 -6.78 -13.49
N ARG A 70 -13.15 -6.54 -14.73
CA ARG A 70 -13.92 -6.81 -15.96
C ARG A 70 -13.71 -8.23 -16.51
N THR A 71 -12.74 -8.98 -15.99
CA THR A 71 -12.50 -10.37 -16.42
C THR A 71 -13.54 -11.32 -15.85
N ARG A 72 -13.68 -12.51 -16.46
CA ARG A 72 -14.59 -13.57 -15.97
C ARG A 72 -14.30 -13.95 -14.51
N THR A 73 -13.03 -14.02 -14.13
CA THR A 73 -12.60 -14.30 -12.75
C THR A 73 -12.93 -13.16 -11.81
N GLY A 74 -12.73 -11.90 -12.22
CA GLY A 74 -13.09 -10.73 -11.41
C GLY A 74 -14.58 -10.61 -11.15
N LEU A 75 -15.41 -10.84 -12.18
CA LEU A 75 -16.87 -10.83 -12.06
C LEU A 75 -17.38 -11.98 -11.18
N ALA A 76 -16.83 -13.19 -11.35
CA ALA A 76 -17.16 -14.33 -10.49
C ALA A 76 -16.77 -14.08 -9.02
N MET A 77 -15.67 -13.36 -8.78
CA MET A 77 -15.23 -12.98 -7.44
C MET A 77 -16.21 -12.01 -6.78
N ILE A 78 -16.65 -10.99 -7.51
CA ILE A 78 -17.67 -10.03 -7.05
C ILE A 78 -19.00 -10.73 -6.76
N ALA A 79 -19.45 -11.62 -7.66
CA ALA A 79 -20.69 -12.38 -7.47
C ALA A 79 -20.64 -13.26 -6.21
N THR A 80 -19.50 -13.92 -5.98
CA THR A 80 -19.26 -14.73 -4.78
C THR A 80 -19.25 -13.88 -3.51
N GLY A 81 -18.69 -12.67 -3.56
CA GLY A 81 -18.67 -11.72 -2.45
C GLY A 81 -20.03 -11.11 -2.13
N ALA A 82 -20.89 -10.94 -3.14
CA ALA A 82 -22.24 -10.39 -2.96
C ALA A 82 -23.21 -11.43 -2.35
N ASN A 83 -23.25 -12.64 -2.91
CA ASN A 83 -24.06 -13.74 -2.38
C ASN A 83 -23.45 -15.11 -2.71
N PRO A 84 -22.86 -15.82 -1.73
CA PRO A 84 -22.23 -17.11 -1.99
C PRO A 84 -23.24 -18.19 -2.39
N LEU A 85 -24.48 -18.16 -1.90
CA LEU A 85 -25.50 -19.14 -2.26
C LEU A 85 -25.88 -19.04 -3.74
N TYR A 86 -26.02 -17.80 -4.24
CA TYR A 86 -26.29 -17.53 -5.65
C TYR A 86 -25.10 -17.88 -6.56
N ALA A 87 -23.88 -17.66 -6.08
CA ALA A 87 -22.68 -18.06 -6.82
C ALA A 87 -22.56 -19.59 -6.91
N SER A 88 -22.89 -20.32 -5.84
CA SER A 88 -22.88 -21.78 -5.81
C SER A 88 -23.87 -22.39 -6.79
N SER A 89 -25.10 -21.85 -6.85
CA SER A 89 -26.13 -22.34 -7.77
C SER A 89 -25.80 -22.03 -9.23
N SER A 90 -24.97 -21.01 -9.48
CA SER A 90 -24.46 -20.65 -10.82
C SER A 90 -23.23 -21.46 -11.25
N GLY A 91 -22.81 -22.47 -10.47
CA GLY A 91 -21.67 -23.34 -10.78
C GLY A 91 -20.30 -22.75 -10.45
N ILE A 92 -20.24 -21.63 -9.71
CA ILE A 92 -18.97 -21.01 -9.29
C ILE A 92 -18.45 -21.71 -8.03
N ASN A 93 -17.19 -22.16 -8.07
CA ASN A 93 -16.55 -22.74 -6.90
C ASN A 93 -16.14 -21.64 -5.89
N ILE A 94 -16.99 -21.44 -4.87
CA ILE A 94 -16.79 -20.44 -3.80
C ILE A 94 -15.42 -20.59 -3.14
N ARG A 95 -14.98 -21.83 -2.87
CA ARG A 95 -13.73 -22.10 -2.16
C ARG A 95 -12.52 -21.66 -2.98
N ALA A 96 -12.50 -22.01 -4.27
CA ALA A 96 -11.45 -21.58 -5.18
C ALA A 96 -11.39 -20.05 -5.28
N MET A 97 -12.55 -19.39 -5.44
CA MET A 97 -12.62 -17.92 -5.53
C MET A 97 -12.16 -17.24 -4.24
N ARG A 98 -12.45 -17.81 -3.07
CA ARG A 98 -11.99 -17.26 -1.78
C ARG A 98 -10.47 -17.34 -1.66
N TYR A 99 -9.85 -18.46 -2.04
CA TYR A 99 -8.39 -18.58 -1.99
C TYR A 99 -7.70 -17.63 -2.96
N THR A 100 -8.17 -17.54 -4.21
CA THR A 100 -7.58 -16.61 -5.18
C THR A 100 -7.73 -15.15 -4.74
N SER A 101 -8.86 -14.78 -4.12
CA SER A 101 -9.07 -13.44 -3.56
C SER A 101 -8.05 -13.10 -2.47
N ILE A 102 -7.83 -14.02 -1.52
CA ILE A 102 -6.90 -13.81 -0.39
C ILE A 102 -5.47 -13.71 -0.90
N ILE A 103 -5.07 -14.60 -1.81
CA ILE A 103 -3.72 -14.60 -2.39
C ILE A 103 -3.47 -13.30 -3.15
N LEU A 104 -4.41 -12.89 -4.01
CA LEU A 104 -4.28 -11.66 -4.80
C LEU A 104 -4.21 -10.42 -3.90
N SER A 105 -5.03 -10.35 -2.86
CA SER A 105 -5.02 -9.26 -1.87
C SER A 105 -3.66 -9.17 -1.16
N ASN A 106 -3.12 -10.30 -0.71
CA ASN A 106 -1.81 -10.34 -0.04
C ASN A 106 -0.66 -9.92 -0.97
N VAL A 107 -0.68 -10.36 -2.23
CA VAL A 107 0.34 -9.97 -3.21
C VAL A 107 0.30 -8.47 -3.49
N LEU A 108 -0.89 -7.90 -3.71
CA LEU A 108 -1.05 -6.46 -3.92
C LEU A 108 -0.66 -5.65 -2.69
N ALA A 109 -1.02 -6.11 -1.48
CA ALA A 109 -0.62 -5.48 -0.23
C ALA A 109 0.90 -5.50 -0.02
N ALA A 110 1.57 -6.62 -0.34
CA ALA A 110 3.02 -6.74 -0.26
C ALA A 110 3.73 -5.77 -1.21
N ILE A 111 3.27 -5.66 -2.46
CA ILE A 111 3.80 -4.71 -3.44
C ILE A 111 3.61 -3.27 -2.93
N GLY A 112 2.42 -2.93 -2.42
CA GLY A 112 2.13 -1.61 -1.85
C GLY A 112 3.04 -1.26 -0.67
N ALA A 113 3.31 -2.21 0.23
CA ALA A 113 4.19 -2.01 1.37
C ALA A 113 5.66 -1.76 0.95
N ILE A 114 6.14 -2.45 -0.10
CA ILE A 114 7.48 -2.23 -0.66
C ILE A 114 7.60 -0.82 -1.24
N VAL A 115 6.59 -0.39 -2.02
CA VAL A 115 6.55 0.95 -2.61
C VAL A 115 6.48 2.03 -1.53
N TYR A 116 5.67 1.82 -0.48
CA TYR A 116 5.61 2.70 0.67
C TYR A 116 6.99 2.87 1.32
N ALA A 117 7.66 1.77 1.65
CA ALA A 117 8.97 1.80 2.28
C ALA A 117 10.04 2.49 1.41
N GLN A 118 10.02 2.23 0.10
CA GLN A 118 10.92 2.89 -0.87
C GLN A 118 10.67 4.40 -0.98
N SER A 119 9.41 4.83 -1.01
CA SER A 119 9.03 6.22 -1.20
C SER A 119 9.38 7.07 0.02
N TYR A 120 9.13 6.56 1.22
CA TYR A 120 9.50 7.21 2.48
C TYR A 120 11.01 7.11 2.79
N GLY A 121 11.74 6.15 2.20
CA GLY A 121 13.18 6.00 2.37
C GLY A 121 13.60 5.37 3.69
N PHE A 122 12.66 4.74 4.41
CA PHE A 122 12.91 3.98 5.62
C PHE A 122 11.95 2.79 5.75
N LEU A 123 12.44 1.69 6.32
CA LEU A 123 11.63 0.54 6.73
C LEU A 123 11.46 0.57 8.24
N GLN A 124 10.22 0.52 8.72
CA GLN A 124 9.90 0.46 10.14
C GLN A 124 9.42 -0.94 10.53
N LEU A 125 10.25 -1.71 11.20
CA LEU A 125 10.02 -3.17 11.32
C LEU A 125 8.91 -3.55 12.31
N TYR A 126 8.66 -2.70 13.31
CA TYR A 126 7.66 -2.98 14.34
C TYR A 126 6.29 -2.37 14.04
N THR A 127 6.30 -1.27 13.31
CA THR A 127 5.20 -0.31 13.32
C THR A 127 4.76 0.08 11.90
N ALA A 128 5.50 -0.35 10.86
CA ALA A 128 5.10 -0.12 9.46
C ALA A 128 3.71 -0.63 9.10
N PRO A 129 3.27 -1.85 9.51
CA PRO A 129 1.95 -2.33 9.11
C PRO A 129 0.82 -1.42 9.59
N LEU A 130 0.93 -0.89 10.81
CA LEU A 130 -0.08 -0.01 11.39
C LEU A 130 -0.15 1.33 10.65
N TYR A 131 1.00 1.95 10.38
CA TYR A 131 1.06 3.24 9.70
C TYR A 131 0.78 3.16 8.19
N ALA A 132 0.96 2.00 7.55
CA ALA A 132 0.61 1.82 6.14
C ALA A 132 -0.88 1.48 5.94
N ALA A 133 -1.46 0.66 6.82
CA ALA A 133 -2.84 0.21 6.67
C ALA A 133 -3.88 1.30 6.99
N PHE A 134 -3.65 2.11 8.03
CA PHE A 134 -4.63 3.11 8.46
C PHE A 134 -4.91 4.20 7.39
N PRO A 135 -3.90 4.87 6.81
CA PRO A 135 -4.12 5.84 5.73
C PRO A 135 -4.82 5.23 4.51
N ALA A 136 -4.51 3.98 4.16
CA ALA A 136 -5.11 3.30 3.02
C ALA A 136 -6.61 3.07 3.21
N VAL A 137 -7.02 2.61 4.40
CA VAL A 137 -8.44 2.41 4.73
C VAL A 137 -9.17 3.75 4.88
N ALA A 138 -8.55 4.74 5.53
CA ALA A 138 -9.12 6.07 5.69
C ALA A 138 -9.35 6.76 4.33
N ALA A 139 -8.37 6.71 3.44
CA ALA A 139 -8.49 7.23 2.09
C ALA A 139 -9.63 6.56 1.31
N ALA A 140 -9.72 5.23 1.35
CA ALA A 140 -10.81 4.50 0.70
C ALA A 140 -12.20 4.91 1.23
N LEU A 141 -12.33 5.07 2.55
CA LEU A 141 -13.59 5.45 3.19
C LEU A 141 -14.00 6.89 2.85
N ILE A 142 -13.07 7.85 2.90
CA ILE A 142 -13.30 9.25 2.51
C ILE A 142 -13.68 9.36 1.03
N GLY A 143 -13.11 8.50 0.19
CA GLY A 143 -13.49 8.36 -1.21
C GLY A 143 -14.91 7.81 -1.44
N GLY A 144 -15.62 7.40 -0.40
CA GLY A 144 -16.98 6.86 -0.48
C GLY A 144 -17.05 5.35 -0.74
N ALA A 145 -15.95 4.61 -0.56
CA ALA A 145 -15.98 3.15 -0.63
C ALA A 145 -16.70 2.58 0.59
N THR A 146 -17.48 1.52 0.37
CA THR A 146 -18.22 0.79 1.41
C THR A 146 -17.88 -0.70 1.32
N LEU A 147 -18.11 -1.46 2.38
CA LEU A 147 -17.94 -2.92 2.41
C LEU A 147 -18.66 -3.66 1.27
N LYS A 148 -19.74 -3.09 0.74
CA LYS A 148 -20.54 -3.63 -0.37
C LYS A 148 -20.04 -3.21 -1.75
N LYS A 149 -19.39 -2.05 -1.88
CA LYS A 149 -18.98 -1.49 -3.16
C LYS A 149 -17.74 -0.61 -2.97
N ALA A 150 -16.65 -1.03 -3.60
CA ALA A 150 -15.42 -0.26 -3.69
C ALA A 150 -15.02 -0.19 -5.17
N THR A 151 -14.94 1.01 -5.72
CA THR A 151 -14.47 1.23 -7.10
C THR A 151 -13.10 1.89 -7.11
N VAL A 152 -12.34 1.65 -8.17
CA VAL A 152 -11.01 2.25 -8.36
C VAL A 152 -11.09 3.79 -8.35
N SER A 153 -12.15 4.38 -8.89
CA SER A 153 -12.38 5.83 -8.86
C SER A 153 -12.51 6.40 -7.44
N GLN A 154 -13.19 5.70 -6.53
CA GLN A 154 -13.33 6.11 -5.13
C GLN A 154 -11.96 6.11 -4.44
N ILE A 155 -11.11 5.13 -4.75
CA ILE A 155 -9.76 5.06 -4.19
C ILE A 155 -8.92 6.26 -4.68
N ILE A 156 -8.96 6.58 -5.98
CA ILE A 156 -8.21 7.73 -6.52
C ILE A 156 -8.66 9.03 -5.84
N VAL A 157 -9.96 9.31 -5.83
CA VAL A 157 -10.51 10.52 -5.21
C VAL A 157 -10.18 10.56 -3.71
N GLY A 158 -10.37 9.44 -3.02
CA GLY A 158 -10.10 9.31 -1.60
C GLY A 158 -8.63 9.52 -1.22
N THR A 159 -7.68 9.01 -2.01
CA THR A 159 -6.24 9.24 -1.79
C THR A 159 -5.85 10.71 -1.95
N ILE A 160 -6.39 11.38 -2.96
CA ILE A 160 -6.16 12.81 -3.17
C ILE A 160 -6.75 13.60 -2.00
N LEU A 161 -8.02 13.36 -1.64
CA LEU A 161 -8.69 14.06 -0.54
C LEU A 161 -8.02 13.83 0.81
N PHE A 162 -7.60 12.61 1.11
CA PHE A 162 -6.91 12.30 2.36
C PHE A 162 -5.56 13.02 2.45
N GLN A 163 -4.78 13.03 1.35
CA GLN A 163 -3.48 13.69 1.33
C GLN A 163 -3.59 15.21 1.38
N THR A 164 -4.58 15.82 0.70
CA THR A 164 -4.82 17.26 0.78
C THR A 164 -5.27 17.67 2.17
N LEU A 165 -6.17 16.89 2.79
CA LEU A 165 -6.63 17.13 4.17
C LEU A 165 -5.47 17.07 5.16
N LEU A 166 -4.58 16.07 5.06
CA LEU A 166 -3.38 16.01 5.90
C LEU A 166 -2.47 17.22 5.68
N THR A 167 -2.28 17.64 4.43
CA THR A 167 -1.39 18.76 4.09
C THR A 167 -1.91 20.09 4.62
N ILE A 168 -3.24 20.28 4.66
CA ILE A 168 -3.89 21.51 5.16
C ILE A 168 -4.05 21.47 6.69
N ALA A 169 -4.36 20.30 7.27
CA ALA A 169 -4.59 20.18 8.71
C ALA A 169 -3.32 20.41 9.54
N LEU A 170 -2.17 19.93 9.06
CA LEU A 170 -0.88 20.08 9.76
C LEU A 170 -0.55 21.55 10.09
N PRO A 171 -0.49 22.50 9.13
CA PRO A 171 -0.17 23.89 9.43
C PRO A 171 -1.21 24.56 10.33
N VAL A 172 -2.51 24.23 10.20
CA VAL A 172 -3.58 24.84 11.01
C VAL A 172 -3.49 24.43 12.50
N THR A 173 -3.07 23.19 12.77
CA THR A 173 -2.88 22.70 14.15
C THR A 173 -1.59 23.17 14.80
N GLN A 174 -0.59 23.57 14.02
CA GLN A 174 0.70 24.04 14.52
C GLN A 174 0.73 25.57 14.75
N THR A 175 -0.31 26.28 14.31
CA THR A 175 -0.49 27.73 14.53
C THR A 175 -1.36 28.07 15.75
N ALA A 176 -1.77 27.07 16.54
CA ALA A 176 -2.46 27.23 17.82
C ALA A 176 -1.54 26.77 18.97
#